data_AF-Q0FNI3-F1
#
_entry.id   AF-Q0FNI3-F1
#
_cell.length_a   1.000
_cell.length_b   1.000
_cell.length_c   1.000
_cell.angle_alpha   90.00
_cell.angle_beta   90.00
_cell.angle_gamma   90.00
#
_symmetry.space_group_name_H-M   'P 1'
#
loop_
_entity.id
_entity.type
_entity.pdbx_description
1 polymer ?
#
loop_
_entity_poly.entity_id
_entity_poly.type
_entity_poly.pdbx_seq_one_letter_code
_entity_poly.pdbx_strand_id
1 'polypeptide(L)' 'MRHEWIIDVLTDLRGYARANALEALAEQLADAQAVAEVELASSAGERGIGTSGQGTGSGRVYRPA' A
#
# COMPACT_ATOMS: atom_id res chain seq x y z
N MET A 1 0.94 -1.47 -9.10
CA MET A 1 0.71 -0.77 -10.38
C MET A 1 -0.41 0.27 -10.40
N ARG A 2 -1.68 0.01 -10.01
CA ARG A 2 -2.77 0.97 -10.33
C ARG A 2 -2.68 2.33 -9.61
N HIS A 3 -1.95 2.40 -8.50
CA HIS A 3 -1.90 3.57 -7.63
C HIS A 3 -0.48 4.03 -7.28
N GLU A 4 0.59 3.36 -7.74
CA GLU A 4 1.97 3.78 -7.44
C GLU A 4 2.39 5.05 -8.18
N TRP A 5 1.82 5.30 -9.37
CA TRP A 5 2.09 6.49 -10.18
C TRP A 5 1.71 7.82 -9.49
N ILE A 6 0.87 7.78 -8.46
CA ILE A 6 0.45 8.99 -7.74
C ILE A 6 1.61 9.61 -6.96
N ILE A 7 2.57 8.81 -6.49
CA ILE A 7 3.73 9.30 -5.74
C ILE A 7 4.63 10.13 -6.63
N ASP A 8 4.84 9.69 -7.87
CA ASP A 8 5.62 10.42 -8.87
C ASP A 8 4.93 11.76 -9.20
N VAL A 9 3.61 11.75 -9.40
CA VAL A 9 2.84 12.97 -9.70
C VAL A 9 2.87 13.96 -8.53
N LEU A 10 2.71 13.50 -7.29
CA LEU A 10 2.80 14.36 -6.11
C LEU A 10 4.20 14.94 -5.94
N THR A 11 5.23 14.17 -6.26
CA THR A 11 6.63 14.61 -6.26
C THR A 11 6.87 15.73 -7.29
N ASP A 12 6.37 15.56 -8.51
CA ASP A 12 6.49 16.55 -9.58
C ASP A 12 5.76 17.85 -9.24
N LEU A 13 4.52 17.75 -8.74
CA LEU A 13 3.74 18.92 -8.32
C LEU A 13 4.42 19.68 -7.17
N ARG A 14 5.03 18.97 -6.22
CA ARG A 14 5.76 19.59 -5.12
C ARG A 14 7.00 20.32 -5.63
N GLY A 15 7.72 19.73 -6.58
CA GLY A 15 8.87 20.36 -7.26
C GLY A 15 8.45 21.65 -7.97
N TYR A 16 7.34 21.60 -8.71
CA TYR A 16 6.76 22.78 -9.35
C TYR A 16 6.37 23.86 -8.33
N ALA A 17 5.69 23.49 -7.23
CA ALA A 17 5.28 24.44 -6.20
C ALA A 17 6.49 25.18 -5.60
N ARG A 18 7.56 24.46 -5.26
CA ARG A 18 8.82 25.05 -4.77
C ARG A 18 9.47 25.98 -5.78
N ALA A 19 9.54 25.57 -7.04
CA ALA A 19 10.12 26.38 -8.11
C ALA A 19 9.35 27.71 -8.35
N ASN A 20 8.09 27.78 -7.92
CA ASN A 20 7.23 28.95 -8.09
C ASN A 20 6.92 29.68 -6.77
N ALA A 21 7.70 29.45 -5.71
CA ALA A 21 7.51 30.06 -4.39
C ALA A 21 6.12 29.83 -3.77
N LEU A 22 5.46 28.72 -4.12
CA LEU A 22 4.18 28.29 -3.57
C LEU A 22 4.40 27.39 -2.35
N GLU A 23 5.07 27.90 -1.30
CA GLU A 23 5.54 27.08 -0.17
C GLU A 23 4.41 26.36 0.58
N ALA A 24 3.29 27.04 0.84
CA ALA A 24 2.13 26.41 1.49
C ALA A 24 1.56 25.24 0.67
N LEU A 25 1.59 25.34 -0.66
CA LEU A 25 1.17 24.25 -1.54
C LEU A 25 2.19 23.10 -1.52
N ALA A 26 3.49 23.42 -1.50
CA ALA A 26 4.54 22.42 -1.40
C ALA A 26 4.49 21.62 -0.08
N GLU A 27 4.13 22.28 1.02
CA GLU A 27 3.91 21.67 2.33
C GLU A 27 2.70 20.73 2.30
N GLN A 28 1.55 21.19 1.81
CA GLN A 28 0.35 20.35 1.66
C GLN A 28 0.58 19.14 0.75
N LEU A 29 1.37 19.28 -0.31
CA LEU A 29 1.73 18.18 -1.19
C LEU A 29 2.64 17.16 -0.51
N ALA A 30 3.50 17.59 0.43
CA ALA A 30 4.31 16.67 1.23
C ALA A 30 3.43 15.84 2.18
N ASP A 31 2.44 16.45 2.83
CA ASP A 31 1.48 15.73 3.68
C ASP A 31 0.64 14.74 2.87
N ALA A 32 0.15 15.16 1.69
CA ALA A 32 -0.60 14.30 0.79
C ALA A 32 0.24 13.09 0.32
N GLN A 33 1.53 13.28 0.06
CA GLN A 33 2.45 12.21 -0.28
C GLN A 33 2.58 11.19 0.87
N ALA A 34 2.72 11.65 2.11
CA ALA A 34 2.80 10.77 3.28
C ALA A 34 1.53 9.92 3.47
N VAL A 35 0.35 10.53 3.26
CA VAL A 35 -0.94 9.79 3.29
C VAL A 35 -0.98 8.72 2.20
N ALA A 36 -0.61 9.08 0.96
CA ALA A 36 -0.61 8.13 -0.15
C ALA A 36 0.36 6.95 0.09
N GLU A 37 1.55 7.20 0.63
CA GLU A 37 2.50 6.14 0.98
C GLU A 37 1.93 5.14 2.01
N VAL A 38 1.23 5.64 3.04
CA VAL A 38 0.57 4.79 4.05
C VAL A 38 -0.56 3.96 3.45
N GLU A 39 -1.40 4.55 2.60
CA GLU A 39 -2.52 3.85 1.96
C GLU A 39 -2.05 2.79 0.96
N LEU A 40 -1.00 3.07 0.20
CA LEU A 40 -0.38 2.14 -0.73
C LEU A 40 0.29 0.98 -0.02
N ALA A 41 1.01 1.25 1.07
CA ALA A 41 1.62 0.20 1.90
C ALA A 41 0.55 -0.71 2.53
N SER A 42 -0.56 -0.13 2.99
CA SER A 42 -1.69 -0.87 3.57
C SER A 42 -2.38 -1.75 2.51
N SER A 43 -2.59 -1.21 1.31
CA SER A 43 -3.17 -1.94 0.17
C SER A 43 -2.28 -3.11 -0.31
N ALA A 44 -0.96 -3.03 -0.10
CA ALA A 44 -0.03 -4.12 -0.37
C ALA A 44 -0.13 -5.24 0.69
N GLY A 45 -0.37 -4.88 1.96
CA GLY A 45 -0.54 -5.83 3.06
C GLY A 45 -1.79 -6.70 2.95
N GLU A 46 -2.90 -6.16 2.45
CA GLU A 46 -4.15 -6.91 2.26
C GLU A 46 -4.05 -7.99 1.17
N ARG A 47 -3.13 -7.85 0.21
CA ARG A 47 -2.89 -8.84 -0.85
C ARG A 47 -1.99 -10.00 -0.37
N GLY A 48 -1.34 -9.88 0.79
CA GLY A 48 -0.38 -10.84 1.33
C GLY A 48 -0.94 -11.79 2.39
N ILE A 49 -2.12 -11.55 2.95
CA ILE A 49 -2.73 -12.45 3.93
C ILE A 49 -3.63 -13.45 3.20
N GLY A 50 -2.99 -14.30 2.39
CA GLY A 50 -3.52 -15.62 2.10
C GLY A 50 -3.38 -16.44 3.37
N THR A 51 -4.43 -16.47 4.19
CA THR A 51 -4.59 -17.47 5.24
C THR A 51 -4.72 -18.86 4.60
N SER A 52 -3.60 -19.41 4.13
CA SER A 52 -3.45 -20.85 3.93
C SER A 52 -3.32 -21.50 5.31
N GLY A 53 -4.41 -21.48 6.07
CA GLY A 53 -4.65 -22.49 7.08
C GLY A 53 -5.06 -23.75 6.35
N GLN A 54 -4.08 -24.56 5.95
CA GLN A 54 -4.31 -25.86 5.32
C GLN A 54 -5.36 -26.64 6.11
N GLY A 55 -6.38 -27.10 5.40
CA GLY A 55 -7.23 -28.17 5.88
C GLY A 55 -6.37 -29.42 6.10
N THR A 56 -6.03 -29.71 7.36
CA THR A 56 -5.69 -31.07 7.74
C THR A 56 -7.00 -31.83 7.75
N GLY A 57 -7.29 -32.50 6.63
CA GLY A 57 -8.37 -33.45 6.52
C GLY A 57 -8.36 -34.36 7.74
N SER A 58 -9.45 -34.32 8.50
CA SER A 58 -9.73 -35.28 9.56
C SER A 58 -9.69 -36.67 8.92
N GLY A 59 -8.56 -37.34 9.13
CA GLY A 59 -8.26 -38.64 8.56
C GLY A 59 -9.33 -39.62 8.98
N ARG A 60 -9.98 -40.21 7.98
CA ARG A 60 -10.77 -41.44 8.09
C ARG A 60 -10.07 -42.40 9.05
N VAL A 61 -10.70 -42.67 10.18
CA VAL A 61 -10.30 -43.72 11.11
C VAL A 61 -10.47 -45.07 10.39
N TYR A 62 -9.35 -45.72 10.06
CA TYR A 62 -9.30 -47.15 9.76
C TYR A 62 -8.09 -47.81 10.44
N ARG A 63 -8.41 -48.54 11.53
CA ARG A 63 -8.07 -49.93 11.97
C ARG A 63 -6.61 -50.44 11.87
N PRO A 64 -6.07 -51.22 12.83
CA PRO A 64 -6.47 -52.63 13.13
C PRO A 64 -6.45 -52.97 14.67
N ALA A 65 -6.87 -54.12 15.21
CA ALA A 65 -6.70 -55.54 14.87
C ALA A 65 -7.95 -56.40 15.11
#